data_AF-A0A1Y2DCZ2-F1
#
_entry.id   AF-A0A1Y2DCZ2-F1
#
_cell.length_a   1.000
_cell.length_b   1.000
_cell.length_c   1.000
_cell.angle_alpha   90.00
_cell.angle_beta   90.00
_cell.angle_gamma   90.00
#
_symmetry.space_group_name_H-M   'P 1'
#
loop_
_entity.id
_entity.type
_entity.pdbx_description
1 polymer ?
#
loop_
_entity_poly.entity_id
_entity_poly.type
_entity_poly.pdbx_seq_one_letter_code
_entity_poly.pdbx_strand_id
1 'polypeptide(L)'
;REMLVLYNKAPQWNEETQSYVLNFNHRVRIASVKNFQIINNDDLDYIIMQFGKKKKNIFTLDFRYPFSALLAFAIALTSLDTKIACE
;
A
#
# COMPACT_ATOMS: atom_id res chain seq x y z
N ARG A 1 18.85 -16.67 -11.70
CA ARG A 1 17.49 -16.09 -11.55
C ARG A 1 17.68 -14.67 -11.06
N GLU A 2 17.24 -13.68 -11.82
CA GLU A 2 17.27 -12.29 -11.37
C GLU A 2 16.11 -12.05 -10.39
N MET A 3 16.37 -11.30 -9.31
CA MET A 3 15.34 -10.92 -8.34
C MET A 3 14.75 -9.57 -8.73
N LEU A 4 13.43 -9.48 -8.74
CA LEU A 4 12.73 -8.20 -8.83
C LEU A 4 12.64 -7.60 -7.42
N VAL A 5 13.24 -6.43 -7.22
CA VAL A 5 13.22 -5.71 -5.94
C VAL A 5 12.24 -4.55 -6.07
N LEU A 6 11.24 -4.52 -5.18
CA LEU A 6 10.17 -3.52 -5.17
C LEU A 6 10.13 -2.81 -3.82
N TYR A 7 9.54 -1.62 -3.80
CA TYR A 7 9.61 -0.72 -2.65
C TYR A 7 8.24 -0.16 -2.30
N ASN A 8 8.06 0.21 -1.04
CA ASN A 8 6.94 1.05 -0.63
C ASN A 8 7.14 2.47 -1.17
N LYS A 9 6.11 3.02 -1.82
CA LYS A 9 6.13 4.39 -2.33
C LYS A 9 6.23 5.37 -1.16
N ALA A 10 7.22 6.25 -1.21
CA ALA A 10 7.34 7.32 -0.22
C ALA A 10 6.13 8.26 -0.32
N PRO A 11 5.50 8.64 0.80
CA PRO A 11 4.42 9.60 0.79
C PRO A 11 4.93 10.99 0.40
N GLN A 12 4.07 11.79 -0.22
CA GLN A 12 4.38 13.16 -0.63
C GLN A 12 3.81 14.16 0.37
N TRP A 13 4.53 15.26 0.61
CA TRP A 13 4.02 16.35 1.43
C TRP A 13 2.81 17.01 0.74
N ASN A 14 1.73 17.17 1.49
CA ASN A 14 0.56 17.93 1.07
C ASN A 14 0.44 19.20 1.92
N GLU A 15 0.57 20.36 1.27
CA GLU A 15 0.51 21.67 1.92
C GLU A 15 -0.88 22.00 2.49
N GLU A 16 -1.95 21.57 1.84
CA GLU A 16 -3.32 21.86 2.29
C GLU A 16 -3.65 21.13 3.59
N THR A 17 -3.21 19.87 3.70
CA THR A 17 -3.44 19.03 4.88
C THR A 17 -2.27 19.02 5.87
N GLN A 18 -1.18 19.75 5.58
CA GLN A 18 0.06 19.80 6.36
C GLN A 18 0.54 18.40 6.81
N SER A 19 0.54 17.45 5.89
CA SER A 19 0.83 16.03 6.19
C SER A 19 1.39 15.27 4.99
N TYR A 20 2.07 14.16 5.27
CA TYR A 20 2.56 13.23 4.26
C TYR A 20 1.42 12.27 3.83
N VAL A 21 1.10 12.27 2.53
CA VAL A 21 -0.03 11.52 1.98
C VAL A 21 0.37 10.67 0.77
N LEU A 22 -0.38 9.60 0.55
CA LEU A 22 -0.38 8.83 -0.69
C LEU A 22 -1.75 8.96 -1.35
N ASN A 23 -1.77 9.11 -2.67
CA ASN A 23 -3.03 9.15 -3.42
C ASN A 23 -3.48 7.73 -3.79
N PHE A 24 -4.59 7.30 -3.19
CA PHE A 24 -5.22 5.99 -3.45
C PHE A 24 -6.42 6.05 -4.40
N ASN A 25 -6.65 7.16 -5.12
CA ASN A 25 -7.76 7.33 -6.07
C ASN A 25 -9.11 6.87 -5.50
N HIS A 26 -9.42 7.30 -4.28
CA HIS A 26 -10.64 6.95 -3.52
C HIS A 26 -10.80 5.47 -3.12
N ARG A 27 -9.79 4.62 -3.36
CA ARG A 27 -9.81 3.19 -2.98
C ARG A 27 -9.59 3.00 -1.47
N VAL A 28 -8.90 3.92 -0.83
CA VAL A 28 -8.68 3.98 0.62
C VAL A 28 -9.40 5.20 1.18
N ARG A 29 -10.04 5.04 2.35
CA ARG A 29 -10.86 6.09 2.97
C ARG A 29 -10.51 6.41 4.41
N ILE A 30 -9.81 5.51 5.10
CA ILE A 30 -9.47 5.67 6.52
C ILE A 30 -7.95 5.66 6.66
N ALA A 31 -7.41 6.65 7.38
CA ALA A 31 -6.00 6.68 7.74
C ALA A 31 -5.61 5.43 8.53
N SER A 32 -4.48 4.82 8.16
CA SER A 32 -3.96 3.64 8.83
C SER A 32 -2.50 3.44 8.44
N VAL A 33 -1.69 2.95 9.38
CA VAL A 33 -0.32 2.45 9.10
C VAL A 33 -0.31 1.27 8.11
N LYS A 34 -1.48 0.68 7.83
CA LYS A 34 -1.68 -0.41 6.88
C LYS A 34 -1.92 0.09 5.45
N ASN A 35 -1.93 1.40 5.22
CA ASN A 35 -2.11 1.97 3.88
C ASN A 35 -0.75 2.10 3.20
N PHE A 36 -0.53 1.39 2.10
CA PHE A 36 0.72 1.44 1.35
C PHE A 36 0.53 1.19 -0.14
N GLN A 37 1.51 1.62 -0.94
CA GLN A 37 1.61 1.37 -2.36
C GLN A 37 2.97 0.75 -2.66
N ILE A 38 3.02 -0.30 -3.48
CA ILE A 38 4.26 -0.93 -3.94
C ILE A 38 4.53 -0.50 -5.37
N ILE A 39 5.77 -0.13 -5.63
CA ILE A 39 6.27 0.39 -6.91
C ILE A 39 7.62 -0.24 -7.25
N ASN A 40 8.03 -0.07 -8.51
CA ASN A 40 9.44 -0.13 -8.89
C ASN A 40 10.02 1.30 -8.82
N ASN A 41 11.26 1.47 -8.36
CA ASN A 41 11.92 2.78 -8.32
C ASN A 41 12.19 3.35 -9.72
N ASP A 42 12.21 2.50 -10.75
CA ASP A 42 12.34 2.94 -12.15
C ASP A 42 11.07 3.65 -12.67
N ASP A 43 9.90 3.39 -12.07
CA ASP A 43 8.62 4.00 -12.42
C ASP A 43 7.72 4.14 -11.18
N LEU A 44 7.75 5.34 -10.58
CA LEU A 44 7.03 5.65 -9.35
C LEU A 44 5.51 5.76 -9.56
N ASP A 45 5.04 5.94 -10.79
CA ASP A 45 3.63 6.14 -11.13
C ASP A 45 2.94 4.82 -11.48
N TYR A 46 3.71 3.81 -11.88
CA TYR A 46 3.24 2.44 -11.98
C TYR A 46 3.05 1.78 -10.61
N ILE A 47 1.88 2.00 -10.02
CA ILE A 47 1.48 1.34 -8.78
C ILE A 47 1.20 -0.15 -9.04
N ILE A 48 2.16 -1.01 -8.68
CA ILE A 48 2.09 -2.47 -8.84
C ILE A 48 1.04 -3.05 -7.91
N MET A 49 0.99 -2.57 -6.67
CA MET A 49 0.01 -2.99 -5.67
C MET A 49 -0.35 -1.81 -4.79
N GLN A 50 -1.62 -1.69 -4.42
CA GLN A 50 -2.04 -0.80 -3.35
C GLN A 50 -2.96 -1.53 -2.40
N PHE A 51 -2.72 -1.31 -1.11
CA PHE A 51 -3.49 -1.89 -0.04
C PHE A 51 -3.85 -0.81 0.96
N GLY A 52 -5.08 -0.84 1.47
CA GLY A 52 -5.45 0.08 2.55
C GLY A 52 -6.88 -0.06 3.06
N LYS A 53 -7.14 0.65 4.16
CA LYS A 53 -8.36 0.53 4.95
C LYS A 53 -9.51 1.33 4.33
N LYS A 54 -10.64 0.66 4.11
CA LYS A 54 -11.88 1.28 3.62
C LYS A 54 -12.90 1.46 4.74
N LYS A 55 -13.03 0.46 5.63
CA LYS A 55 -13.90 0.48 6.83
C LYS A 55 -13.27 -0.36 7.96
N LYS A 56 -13.92 -0.45 9.13
CA LYS A 56 -13.54 -1.40 10.19
C LYS A 56 -13.49 -2.81 9.59
N ASN A 57 -12.32 -3.46 9.69
CA ASN A 57 -12.06 -4.82 9.18
C ASN A 57 -12.30 -5.02 7.67
N ILE A 58 -12.36 -3.95 6.88
CA ILE A 58 -12.53 -4.03 5.42
C ILE A 58 -11.42 -3.23 4.76
N PHE A 59 -10.66 -3.92 3.92
CA PHE A 59 -9.52 -3.38 3.19
C PHE A 59 -9.74 -3.54 1.67
N THR A 60 -9.12 -2.67 0.89
CA THR A 60 -9.00 -2.81 -0.56
C THR A 60 -7.61 -3.34 -0.88
N LEU A 61 -7.55 -4.24 -1.87
CA LEU A 61 -6.32 -4.79 -2.42
C LEU A 61 -6.44 -4.73 -3.94
N ASP A 62 -5.71 -3.82 -4.55
CA ASP A 62 -5.58 -3.72 -6.00
C ASP A 62 -4.15 -4.11 -6.38
N PHE A 63 -3.97 -4.93 -7.40
CA PHE A 63 -2.65 -5.35 -7.87
C PHE A 63 -2.63 -5.45 -9.39
N ARG A 64 -1.43 -5.35 -9.95
CA ARG A 64 -1.11 -5.42 -11.37
C ARG A 64 0.05 -6.37 -11.60
N TYR A 65 0.38 -6.61 -12.87
CA TYR A 65 1.62 -7.30 -13.22
C TYR A 65 2.80 -6.65 -12.47
N PRO A 66 3.74 -7.44 -11.90
CA PRO A 66 3.91 -8.89 -12.06
C PRO A 66 3.26 -9.75 -10.98
N PHE A 67 2.43 -9.17 -10.10
CA PHE A 67 1.85 -9.93 -9.00
C PHE A 67 0.69 -10.82 -9.44
N SER A 68 0.68 -12.04 -8.92
CA SER A 68 -0.52 -12.88 -8.86
C SER A 68 -1.36 -12.51 -7.65
N ALA A 69 -2.63 -12.92 -7.65
CA ALA A 69 -3.52 -12.73 -6.50
C ALA A 69 -2.94 -13.35 -5.22
N LEU A 70 -2.31 -14.52 -5.30
CA LEU A 70 -1.70 -15.21 -4.16
C LEU A 70 -0.55 -14.39 -3.56
N LEU A 71 0.35 -13.88 -4.40
CA LEU A 71 1.49 -13.08 -3.94
C LEU A 71 1.03 -11.76 -3.32
N ALA A 72 0.13 -11.05 -4.00
CA ALA A 72 -0.43 -9.79 -3.50
C ALA A 72 -1.16 -9.99 -2.16
N PHE A 73 -1.94 -11.08 -2.03
CA PHE A 73 -2.64 -11.40 -0.79
C PHE A 73 -1.67 -11.77 0.34
N ALA A 74 -0.62 -12.53 0.06
CA ALA A 74 0.41 -12.87 1.06
C ALA A 74 1.09 -11.60 1.61
N ILE A 75 1.49 -10.67 0.74
CA ILE A 75 2.07 -9.36 1.16
C ILE A 75 1.06 -8.56 1.99
N ALA A 76 -0.22 -8.54 1.62
CA ALA A 76 -1.24 -7.84 2.40
C ALA A 76 -1.38 -8.42 3.82
N LEU A 77 -1.34 -9.76 3.97
CA LEU A 77 -1.41 -10.43 5.27
C LEU A 77 -0.26 -10.04 6.20
N THR A 78 0.97 -9.85 5.69
CA THR A 78 2.10 -9.44 6.53
C THR A 78 1.92 -8.05 7.13
N SER A 79 1.09 -7.20 6.52
CA SER A 79 0.75 -5.87 7.05
C SER A 79 -0.40 -5.87 8.05
N LEU A 80 -1.18 -6.95 8.10
CA LEU A 80 -2.38 -7.02 8.94
C LEU A 80 -2.05 -7.36 10.39
N ASP A 81 -0.86 -7.89 10.66
CA ASP A 81 -0.43 -8.26 12.00
C ASP A 81 -0.53 -7.08 12.95
N THR A 82 -1.20 -7.31 14.08
CA THR A 82 -1.31 -6.34 15.15
C THR A 82 -0.03 -6.42 15.94
N LYS A 83 0.80 -5.37 15.92
CA LYS A 83 1.77 -5.19 17.00
C LYS A 83 0.98 -5.27 18.30
N ILE A 84 1.32 -6.21 19.16
CA ILE A 84 0.60 -6.54 20.42
C ILE A 84 0.51 -5.32 21.39
N ALA A 85 1.08 -4.17 21.02
CA ALA A 85 1.18 -2.96 21.86
C ALA A 85 0.88 -1.63 21.12
N CYS A 86 0.13 -1.61 20.02
CA CYS A 86 -0.30 -0.35 19.40
C CYS A 86 -1.75 -0.42 18.89
N GLU A 87 -2.64 0.34 19.52
CA GLU A 87 -3.93 0.74 18.95
C GLU A 87 -3.75 1.75 17.80
#